data_AF-A0A9J5Y1U6-F1
#
_entry.id   AF-A0A9J5Y1U6-F1
#
_cell.length_a   1.000
_cell.length_b   1.000
_cell.length_c   1.000
_cell.angle_alpha   90.00
_cell.angle_beta   90.00
_cell.angle_gamma   90.00
#
_symmetry.space_group_name_H-M   'P 1'
#
loop_
_entity.id
_entity.type
_entity.pdbx_description
1 polymer ?
#
loop_
_entity_poly.entity_id
_entity_poly.type
_entity_poly.pdbx_seq_one_letter_code
_entity_poly.pdbx_strand_id
1 'polypeptide(L)'
;MGRARDVRVTKCWFLQGFRSRIEDVREEILRKRRAGKLPGDTTTVLKNWWQQHSKWPYPTEDDKAKLVEETGLQLKQINNWFINQRKRNWHSNSQSVTSLKSKRKR
;
A
#
# COMPACT_ATOMS: atom_id res chain seq x y z
N MET A 1 3.17 16.28 -59.55
CA MET A 1 2.38 15.30 -58.77
C MET A 1 2.85 15.33 -57.33
N GLY A 2 1.98 15.70 -56.39
CA GLY A 2 2.32 15.94 -54.98
C GLY A 2 2.58 14.66 -54.21
N ARG A 3 3.69 14.62 -53.45
CA ARG A 3 4.03 13.51 -52.57
C ARG A 3 3.05 13.46 -51.39
N ALA A 4 2.19 12.45 -51.38
CA ALA A 4 1.35 12.10 -50.25
C ALA A 4 2.26 11.85 -49.03
N ARG A 5 2.18 12.73 -48.03
CA ARG A 5 2.89 12.57 -46.75
C ARG A 5 2.25 11.41 -45.99
N ASP A 6 3.09 10.42 -45.70
CA ASP A 6 2.74 9.14 -45.06
C ASP A 6 2.09 9.36 -43.67
N VAL A 7 0.78 9.07 -43.59
CA VAL A 7 -0.06 9.17 -42.38
C VAL A 7 0.26 8.06 -41.35
N ARG A 8 1.03 7.03 -41.73
CA ARG A 8 1.38 5.91 -40.83
C ARG A 8 2.59 6.25 -39.96
N VAL A 9 3.54 7.02 -40.49
CA VAL A 9 4.71 7.47 -39.71
C VAL A 9 4.27 8.36 -38.55
N THR A 10 3.39 9.34 -38.78
CA THR A 10 2.90 10.27 -37.75
C THR A 10 2.06 9.59 -36.66
N LYS A 11 1.37 8.50 -36.98
CA LYS A 11 0.62 7.69 -36.00
C LYS A 11 1.54 6.91 -35.04
N CYS A 12 2.71 6.45 -35.51
CA CYS A 12 3.70 5.78 -34.66
C CYS A 12 4.34 6.72 -33.64
N TRP A 13 4.73 7.94 -34.03
CA TRP A 13 5.30 8.93 -33.09
C TRP A 13 4.31 9.32 -31.98
N PHE A 14 3.03 9.48 -32.31
CA PHE A 14 2.01 9.90 -31.36
C PHE A 14 1.67 8.80 -30.34
N LEU A 15 1.58 7.54 -30.78
CA LEU A 15 1.32 6.40 -29.91
C LEU A 15 2.55 6.03 -29.05
N GLN A 16 3.77 6.29 -29.53
CA GLN A 16 5.00 5.98 -28.80
C GLN A 16 5.20 6.92 -27.59
N GLY A 17 4.87 8.21 -27.73
CA GLY A 17 4.88 9.16 -26.60
C GLY A 17 3.82 8.82 -25.54
N PHE A 18 2.62 8.40 -25.98
CA PHE A 18 1.56 7.98 -25.07
C PHE A 18 1.90 6.65 -24.35
N ARG A 19 2.58 5.73 -25.05
CA ARG A 19 3.06 4.45 -24.49
C ARG A 19 4.13 4.66 -23.42
N SER A 20 5.08 5.57 -23.63
CA SER A 20 6.10 5.91 -22.62
C SER A 20 5.46 6.48 -21.35
N ARG A 21 4.53 7.43 -21.52
CA ARG A 21 3.81 8.05 -20.41
C ARG A 21 2.98 7.06 -19.60
N ILE A 22 2.38 6.05 -20.26
CA ILE A 22 1.65 4.98 -19.56
C ILE A 22 2.61 4.08 -18.77
N GLU A 23 3.78 3.76 -19.30
CA GLU A 23 4.78 2.95 -18.59
C GLU A 23 5.36 3.68 -17.38
N ASP A 24 5.60 5.00 -17.46
CA ASP A 24 6.01 5.83 -16.32
C ASP A 24 4.95 5.88 -15.22
N VAL A 25 3.67 6.03 -15.60
CA VAL A 25 2.54 5.99 -14.66
C VAL A 25 2.41 4.60 -14.03
N ARG A 26 2.61 3.52 -14.80
CA ARG A 26 2.61 2.15 -14.28
C ARG A 26 3.77 1.91 -13.32
N GLU A 27 4.97 2.39 -13.63
CA GLU A 27 6.14 2.27 -12.75
C GLU A 27 5.99 3.10 -11.47
N GLU A 28 5.36 4.28 -11.53
CA GLU A 28 5.02 5.04 -10.33
C GLU A 28 3.96 4.34 -9.48
N ILE A 29 2.91 3.79 -10.10
CA ILE A 29 1.90 2.98 -9.42
C ILE A 29 2.53 1.72 -8.81
N LEU A 30 3.48 1.09 -9.51
CA LEU A 30 4.20 -0.09 -9.04
C LEU A 30 5.22 0.27 -7.94
N ARG A 31 5.86 1.44 -7.96
CA ARG A 31 6.67 1.95 -6.83
C ARG A 31 5.80 2.19 -5.59
N LYS A 32 4.61 2.79 -5.75
CA LYS A 32 3.60 2.94 -4.69
C LYS A 32 3.10 1.57 -4.17
N ARG A 33 2.98 0.56 -5.04
CA ARG A 33 2.65 -0.84 -4.65
C ARG A 33 3.82 -1.60 -4.01
N ARG A 34 5.08 -1.28 -4.36
CA ARG A 34 6.31 -1.94 -3.88
C ARG A 34 6.85 -1.39 -2.57
N ALA A 35 6.21 -0.40 -1.95
CA ALA A 35 6.43 0.03 -0.56
C ALA A 35 5.95 -1.05 0.44
N GLY A 36 6.43 -2.28 0.23
CA GLY A 36 6.04 -3.48 0.91
C GLY A 36 6.51 -3.45 2.36
N LYS A 37 5.51 -3.53 3.25
CA LYS A 37 5.61 -3.51 4.72
C LYS A 37 6.09 -2.15 5.27
N LEU A 38 5.35 -1.67 6.26
CA LEU A 38 5.74 -0.48 7.02
C LEU A 38 7.10 -0.72 7.68
N PRO A 39 7.95 0.31 7.83
CA PRO A 39 9.21 0.20 8.58
C PRO A 39 8.96 -0.46 9.94
N GLY A 40 9.82 -1.39 10.34
CA GLY A 40 9.63 -2.19 11.56
C GLY A 40 9.35 -1.33 12.79
N ASP A 41 10.07 -0.21 12.92
CA ASP A 41 9.97 0.72 14.04
C ASP A 41 8.58 1.37 14.13
N THR A 42 8.01 1.79 12.99
CA THR A 42 6.66 2.36 12.93
C THR A 42 5.59 1.35 13.31
N THR A 43 5.80 0.05 13.02
CA THR A 43 4.84 -0.98 13.42
C THR A 43 4.80 -1.24 14.91
N THR A 44 5.87 -0.92 15.65
CA THR A 44 5.90 -1.06 17.11
C THR A 44 4.94 -0.06 17.76
N VAL A 45 4.96 1.20 17.32
CA VAL A 45 4.03 2.24 17.80
C VAL A 45 2.58 1.84 17.56
N LEU A 46 2.25 1.40 16.34
CA LEU A 46 0.90 0.96 15.98
C LEU A 46 0.45 -0.27 16.79
N LYS A 47 1.36 -1.21 17.07
CA LYS A 47 1.09 -2.38 17.92
C LYS A 47 0.86 -2.01 19.38
N ASN A 48 1.64 -1.06 19.92
CA ASN A 48 1.47 -0.59 21.29
C ASN A 48 0.07 0.03 21.47
N TRP A 49 -0.32 0.93 20.56
CA TRP A 49 -1.67 1.51 20.58
C TRP A 49 -2.75 0.42 20.49
N TRP A 50 -2.56 -0.57 19.59
CA TRP A 50 -3.48 -1.69 19.44
C TRP A 50 -3.66 -2.51 20.71
N GLN A 51 -2.56 -2.81 21.43
CA GLN A 51 -2.62 -3.59 22.67
C GLN A 51 -3.39 -2.84 23.77
N GLN A 52 -3.15 -1.52 23.88
CA GLN A 52 -3.86 -0.64 24.81
C GLN A 52 -5.36 -0.56 24.50
N HIS A 53 -5.73 -0.60 23.22
CA HIS A 53 -7.12 -0.49 22.75
C HIS A 53 -7.70 -1.82 22.24
N SER A 54 -7.20 -2.95 22.74
CA SER A 54 -7.56 -4.28 22.25
C SER A 54 -9.04 -4.62 22.39
N LYS A 55 -9.74 -4.00 23.36
CA LYS A 55 -11.20 -4.15 23.56
C LYS A 55 -12.03 -3.41 22.51
N TRP A 56 -11.53 -2.29 21.98
CA TRP A 56 -12.20 -1.44 20.98
C TRP A 56 -11.17 -0.69 20.11
N PRO A 57 -10.55 -1.34 19.10
CA PRO A 57 -9.44 -0.83 18.32
C PRO A 57 -9.94 0.03 17.15
N TYR A 58 -10.66 1.08 17.51
CA TYR A 58 -11.14 2.12 16.61
C TYR A 58 -10.48 3.44 17.04
N PRO A 59 -9.33 3.80 16.46
CA PRO A 59 -8.67 5.06 16.81
C PRO A 59 -9.55 6.23 16.40
N THR A 60 -9.63 7.23 17.28
CA THR A 60 -10.28 8.51 17.02
C THR A 60 -9.50 9.33 15.98
N GLU A 61 -10.00 10.48 15.57
CA GLU A 61 -9.25 11.37 14.66
C GLU A 61 -7.99 11.92 15.33
N ASP A 62 -8.05 12.28 16.61
CA ASP A 62 -6.90 12.69 17.41
C ASP A 62 -5.88 11.56 17.57
N ASP A 63 -6.31 10.33 17.85
CA ASP A 63 -5.40 9.18 17.92
C ASP A 63 -4.67 8.97 16.59
N LYS A 64 -5.40 9.07 15.48
CA LYS A 64 -4.79 8.95 14.16
C LYS A 64 -3.79 10.06 13.90
N ALA A 65 -4.09 11.31 14.29
CA ALA A 65 -3.18 12.44 14.13
C ALA A 65 -1.88 12.22 14.92
N LYS A 66 -1.98 11.80 16.19
CA LYS A 66 -0.81 11.43 17.01
C LYS A 66 0.01 10.31 16.38
N LEU A 67 -0.66 9.26 15.89
CA LEU A 67 0.04 8.15 15.24
C LEU A 67 0.71 8.59 13.93
N VAL A 68 0.15 9.53 13.17
CA VAL A 68 0.81 10.13 12.00
C VAL A 68 2.08 10.88 12.43
N GLU A 69 1.99 11.69 13.48
CA GLU A 69 3.13 12.47 13.99
C GLU A 69 4.26 11.56 14.49
N GLU A 70 3.93 10.55 15.30
CA GLU A 70 4.91 9.64 15.89
C GLU A 70 5.55 8.68 14.87
N THR A 71 4.78 8.22 13.87
CA THR A 71 5.27 7.22 12.91
C THR A 71 5.76 7.82 11.59
N GLY A 72 5.44 9.09 11.31
CA GLY A 72 5.66 9.72 10.01
C GLY A 72 4.87 9.07 8.86
N LEU A 73 3.93 8.17 9.17
CA LEU A 73 3.13 7.47 8.16
C LEU A 73 1.96 8.34 7.72
N GLN A 74 1.57 8.19 6.47
CA GLN A 74 0.35 8.84 5.99
C GLN A 74 -0.88 8.24 6.69
N LEU A 75 -1.87 9.09 6.97
CA LEU A 75 -3.15 8.70 7.58
C LEU A 75 -3.79 7.48 6.89
N LYS A 76 -3.71 7.40 5.56
CA LYS A 76 -4.20 6.26 4.77
C LYS A 76 -3.49 4.95 5.11
N GLN A 77 -2.18 4.98 5.35
CA GLN A 77 -1.39 3.81 5.73
C GLN A 77 -1.79 3.32 7.13
N ILE A 78 -1.99 4.26 8.06
CA ILE A 78 -2.46 3.97 9.42
C ILE A 78 -3.86 3.35 9.38
N ASN A 79 -4.80 3.95 8.65
CA ASN A 79 -6.15 3.40 8.47
C ASN A 79 -6.12 1.97 7.89
N ASN A 80 -5.35 1.77 6.82
CA ASN A 80 -5.20 0.45 6.20
C ASN A 80 -4.57 -0.57 7.15
N TRP A 81 -3.61 -0.14 7.97
CA TRP A 81 -3.00 -0.99 8.98
C TRP A 81 -4.04 -1.45 10.00
N PHE A 82 -4.82 -0.54 10.59
CA PHE A 82 -5.86 -0.88 11.57
C PHE A 82 -6.97 -1.76 11.01
N ILE A 83 -7.41 -1.50 9.78
CA ILE A 83 -8.38 -2.36 9.07
C ILE A 83 -7.82 -3.77 8.94
N ASN A 84 -6.58 -3.92 8.45
CA ASN A 84 -5.95 -5.23 8.29
C ASN A 84 -5.61 -5.89 9.64
N GLN A 85 -5.33 -5.10 10.68
CA GLN A 85 -5.03 -5.59 12.02
C GLN A 85 -6.29 -6.16 12.68
N ARG A 86 -7.43 -5.47 12.58
CA ARG A 86 -8.74 -6.00 13.00
C ARG A 86 -9.09 -7.28 12.26
N LYS A 87 -8.98 -7.30 10.93
CA LYS A 87 -9.26 -8.51 10.13
C LYS A 87 -8.45 -9.73 10.59
N ARG A 88 -7.21 -9.54 11.02
CA ARG A 88 -6.30 -10.64 11.43
C ARG A 88 -6.45 -11.07 12.89
N ASN A 89 -6.78 -10.15 13.79
CA ASN A 89 -6.62 -10.37 15.24
C ASN A 89 -7.92 -10.22 16.04
N TRP A 90 -8.95 -9.58 15.51
CA TRP A 90 -10.20 -9.33 16.25
C TRP A 90 -11.04 -10.61 16.44
N HIS A 91 -10.94 -11.57 15.53
CA HIS A 91 -11.68 -12.84 15.57
C HIS A 91 -10.80 -14.04 15.95
N SER A 92 -9.49 -13.86 16.10
CA SER A 92 -8.52 -14.96 16.31
C SER A 92 -8.38 -15.40 17.77
N ASN A 93 -9.18 -14.87 18.71
CA ASN A 93 -9.18 -15.37 20.08
C ASN A 93 -9.80 -16.79 20.22
N SER A 94 -10.08 -17.49 19.11
CA SER A 94 -10.54 -18.89 19.10
C SER A 94 -9.67 -19.87 18.30
N GLN A 95 -8.51 -19.48 17.76
CA GLN A 95 -7.64 -20.41 17.01
C GLN A 95 -6.18 -20.26 17.45
N SER A 96 -5.90 -20.60 18.70
CA SER A 96 -4.56 -20.84 19.22
C SER A 96 -4.03 -22.22 18.79
N VAL A 97 -4.07 -22.57 17.50
CA VAL A 97 -3.35 -23.70 16.90
C VAL A 97 -3.31 -23.49 15.38
N THR A 98 -2.20 -23.83 14.72
CA THR A 98 -2.00 -23.81 13.25
C THR A 98 -1.45 -22.51 12.64
N SER A 99 -0.21 -22.16 12.98
CA SER A 99 0.65 -21.41 12.03
C SER A 99 2.06 -21.98 11.98
N LEU A 100 2.15 -23.26 11.64
CA LEU A 100 3.37 -23.88 11.14
C LEU A 100 3.12 -24.32 9.69
N LYS A 101 3.25 -23.38 8.73
CA LYS A 101 3.78 -23.58 7.37
C LYS A 101 3.27 -22.49 6.43
N SER A 102 4.21 -21.65 6.00
CA SER A 102 4.38 -21.41 4.57
C SER A 102 5.79 -20.87 4.32
N LYS A 103 6.73 -21.82 4.29
CA LYS A 103 8.04 -21.66 3.66
C LYS A 103 7.80 -21.72 2.15
N ARG A 104 7.69 -20.56 1.50
CA ARG A 104 7.78 -20.48 0.03
C ARG A 104 9.24 -20.16 -0.30
N LYS A 105 10.01 -21.23 -0.51
CA LYS A 105 11.39 -21.18 -1.01
C LYS A 105 11.34 -20.95 -2.52
N ARG A 106 12.29 -20.13 -2.95
CA ARG A 106 12.67 -19.70 -4.30
C ARG A 106 12.67 -20.81 -5.34
#